data_AF-A0A2H5F438-F1
#
_entry.id   AF-A0A2H5F438-F1
#
_cell.length_a   1.000
_cell.length_b   1.000
_cell.length_c   1.000
_cell.angle_alpha   90.00
_cell.angle_beta   90.00
_cell.angle_gamma   90.00
#
_symmetry.space_group_name_H-M   'P 1'
#
loop_
_entity.id
_entity.type
_entity.pdbx_description
1 polymer ?
#
loop_
_entity_poly.entity_id
_entity_poly.type
_entity_poly.pdbx_seq_one_letter_code
_entity_poly.pdbx_strand_id
1 'polypeptide(L)'
;MRLTCPECGAEYRVDASAIPADGRDVECSSCGHGWHEPGAAVPKGPMTAAPETGPRLNRPLPDSVLSVLREEAELARRQRGEAVEPEESTVILTTDPPMAGPAPSRHINDRPQRPGDSAPAQDKLEVTVNRTTPHGHARTVNPLHEEEAGAKDRAGYLRGFALSLAVAASLLLAYVLTPGTGDQGQLAAFRVAVDDGRVWLHQSVFGTGE
;
A
#
# COMPACT_ATOMS: atom_id res chain seq x y z
N MET A 1 -18.03 6.60 14.99
CA MET A 1 -19.03 5.51 14.99
C MET A 1 -18.33 4.17 15.12
N ARG A 2 -19.04 3.12 15.54
CA ARG A 2 -18.53 1.75 15.66
C ARG A 2 -19.31 0.87 14.71
N LEU A 3 -18.59 0.03 13.97
CA LEU A 3 -19.12 -0.93 13.04
C LEU A 3 -18.77 -2.33 13.54
N THR A 4 -19.70 -3.26 13.43
CA THR A 4 -19.48 -4.65 13.83
C THR A 4 -19.74 -5.54 12.63
N CYS A 5 -18.75 -6.35 12.26
CA CYS A 5 -18.91 -7.30 11.16
C CYS A 5 -19.95 -8.36 11.55
N PRO A 6 -20.99 -8.60 10.73
CA PRO A 6 -22.04 -9.57 11.04
C PRO A 6 -21.55 -11.04 10.99
N GLU A 7 -20.46 -11.32 10.27
CA GLU A 7 -19.94 -12.68 10.11
C GLU A 7 -18.94 -13.09 11.20
N CYS A 8 -17.97 -12.23 11.52
CA CYS A 8 -16.91 -12.58 12.48
C CYS A 8 -16.94 -11.78 13.79
N GLY A 9 -17.88 -10.83 13.94
CA GLY A 9 -18.02 -10.02 15.15
C GLY A 9 -16.90 -9.01 15.41
N ALA A 10 -15.97 -8.82 14.47
CA ALA A 10 -14.91 -7.84 14.60
C ALA A 10 -15.47 -6.41 14.69
N GLU A 11 -14.98 -5.62 15.66
CA GLU A 11 -15.36 -4.21 15.82
C GLU A 11 -14.35 -3.26 15.16
N TYR A 12 -14.87 -2.26 14.44
CA TYR A 12 -14.10 -1.21 13.80
C TYR A 12 -14.55 0.16 14.28
N ARG A 13 -13.58 1.01 14.62
CA ARG A 13 -13.84 2.42 14.93
C ARG A 13 -13.60 3.25 13.68
N VAL A 14 -14.65 3.88 13.18
CA VAL A 14 -14.64 4.68 11.95
C VAL A 14 -15.19 6.07 12.26
N ASP A 15 -14.62 7.11 11.68
CA ASP A 15 -15.15 8.47 11.82
C ASP A 15 -16.52 8.61 11.16
N ALA A 16 -17.41 9.40 11.76
CA ALA A 16 -18.77 9.58 11.24
C ALA A 16 -18.79 10.18 9.82
N SER A 17 -17.75 10.92 9.44
CA SER A 17 -17.60 11.50 8.11
C SER A 17 -17.18 10.50 7.02
N ALA A 18 -16.74 9.30 7.40
CA ALA A 18 -16.28 8.29 6.44
C ALA A 18 -17.43 7.47 5.82
N ILE A 19 -18.64 7.56 6.38
CA ILE A 19 -19.87 6.99 5.83
C ILE A 19 -20.83 8.14 5.48
N PRO A 20 -21.05 8.42 4.18
CA PRO A 20 -21.95 9.48 3.75
C PRO A 20 -23.40 9.15 4.11
N ALA A 21 -24.28 10.17 4.07
CA ALA A 21 -25.70 10.01 4.40
C ALA A 21 -26.43 8.98 3.53
N ASP A 22 -25.94 8.77 2.30
CA ASP A 22 -26.50 7.79 1.36
C ASP A 22 -26.07 6.33 1.68
N GLY A 23 -25.25 6.12 2.71
CA GLY A 23 -24.66 4.82 3.06
C GLY A 23 -23.43 4.46 2.23
N ARG A 24 -22.77 3.38 2.61
CA ARG A 24 -21.55 2.89 1.92
C ARG A 24 -21.34 1.39 2.15
N ASP A 25 -20.85 0.71 1.12
CA ASP A 25 -20.37 -0.66 1.25
C ASP A 25 -19.01 -0.71 1.97
N VAL A 26 -18.92 -1.54 3.00
CA VAL A 26 -17.74 -1.72 3.84
C VAL A 26 -17.31 -3.18 3.84
N GLU A 27 -16.00 -3.42 3.81
CA GLU A 27 -15.42 -4.77 3.79
C GLU A 27 -14.68 -5.04 5.10
N CYS A 28 -14.93 -6.21 5.69
CA CYS A 28 -14.24 -6.65 6.89
C CYS A 28 -12.81 -7.07 6.58
N SER A 29 -11.82 -6.39 7.17
CA SER A 29 -10.40 -6.78 7.03
C SER A 29 -10.05 -8.12 7.68
N SER A 30 -10.91 -8.65 8.56
CA SER A 30 -10.65 -9.90 9.30
C SER A 30 -11.18 -11.15 8.59
N CYS A 31 -12.28 -11.05 7.85
CA CYS A 31 -12.90 -12.19 7.16
C CYS A 31 -13.20 -11.95 5.67
N GLY A 32 -13.09 -10.71 5.18
CA GLY A 32 -13.39 -10.34 3.80
C GLY A 32 -14.88 -10.15 3.48
N HIS A 33 -15.78 -10.30 4.46
CA HIS A 33 -17.21 -10.09 4.24
C HIS A 33 -17.52 -8.62 3.97
N GLY A 34 -18.17 -8.34 2.85
CA GLY A 34 -18.69 -7.02 2.51
C GLY A 34 -20.16 -6.86 2.92
N TRP A 35 -20.49 -5.79 3.64
CA TRP A 35 -21.88 -5.43 3.95
C TRP A 35 -22.13 -3.96 3.68
N HIS A 36 -23.41 -3.60 3.53
CA HIS A 36 -23.83 -2.22 3.33
C HIS A 36 -24.12 -1.56 4.69
N GLU A 37 -23.39 -0.49 5.00
CA GLU A 37 -23.64 0.29 6.21
C GLU A 37 -24.50 1.51 5.88
N PRO A 38 -25.69 1.64 6.49
CA PRO A 38 -26.56 2.78 6.27
C PRO A 38 -25.92 4.07 6.83
N GLY A 39 -26.05 5.16 6.08
CA GLY A 39 -25.60 6.47 6.53
C GLY A 39 -26.39 6.94 7.74
N ALA A 40 -25.74 7.62 8.68
CA ALA A 40 -26.46 8.36 9.71
C ALA A 40 -27.23 9.50 9.03
N ALA A 41 -28.56 9.43 9.05
CA ALA A 41 -29.42 10.48 8.53
C ALA A 41 -29.17 11.78 9.30
N VAL A 42 -28.32 12.66 8.77
CA VAL A 42 -28.20 14.03 9.26
C VAL A 42 -29.49 14.74 8.86
N PRO A 43 -30.25 15.35 9.79
CA PRO A 43 -31.41 16.16 9.40
C PRO A 43 -30.91 17.25 8.46
N LYS A 44 -31.48 17.27 7.25
CA LYS A 44 -31.21 18.26 6.21
C LYS A 44 -31.74 19.61 6.73
N GLY A 45 -30.93 20.31 7.51
CA GLY A 45 -31.20 21.69 7.91
C GLY A 45 -31.31 22.56 6.66
N PRO A 46 -32.11 23.63 6.68
CA PRO A 46 -32.34 24.45 5.50
C PRO A 46 -31.01 25.05 5.01
N MET A 47 -30.55 24.54 3.86
CA MET A 47 -29.40 25.07 3.13
C MET A 47 -29.74 26.48 2.66
N THR A 48 -29.33 27.49 3.43
CA THR A 48 -29.22 28.88 2.94
C THR A 48 -27.75 29.28 2.98
N ALA A 49 -26.99 28.79 2.01
CA ALA A 49 -25.73 29.36 1.55
C ALA A 49 -25.41 28.71 0.20
N ALA A 50 -25.15 29.53 -0.81
CA ALA A 50 -24.68 29.08 -2.11
C ALA A 50 -23.45 28.17 -1.92
N PRO A 51 -23.33 27.04 -2.64
CA PRO A 51 -22.21 26.13 -2.44
C PRO A 51 -20.94 26.85 -2.86
N GLU A 52 -20.01 27.02 -1.93
CA GLU A 52 -18.63 27.36 -2.27
C GLU A 52 -18.01 26.12 -2.90
N THR A 53 -18.21 25.97 -4.21
CA THR A 53 -17.72 24.87 -5.05
C THR A 53 -16.22 25.02 -5.32
N GLY A 54 -15.44 25.09 -4.24
CA GLY A 54 -13.98 25.00 -4.28
C GLY A 54 -13.52 23.88 -3.35
N PRO A 55 -12.53 23.06 -3.75
CA PRO A 55 -11.92 22.12 -2.83
C PRO A 55 -11.37 22.89 -1.63
N ARG A 56 -11.92 22.62 -0.44
CA ARG A 56 -11.43 23.20 0.81
C ARG A 56 -10.10 22.52 1.15
N LEU A 57 -9.05 23.31 1.27
CA LEU A 57 -7.75 22.80 1.70
C LEU A 57 -7.77 22.59 3.22
N ASN A 58 -7.35 21.40 3.68
CA ASN A 58 -7.24 21.08 5.12
C ASN A 58 -6.13 21.88 5.83
N ARG A 59 -5.22 22.50 5.08
CA ARG A 59 -4.12 23.35 5.57
C ARG A 59 -3.87 24.48 4.57
N PRO A 60 -3.54 25.70 5.01
CA PRO A 60 -3.13 26.76 4.08
C PRO A 60 -1.88 26.34 3.30
N LEU A 61 -1.89 26.60 1.99
CA LEU A 61 -0.70 26.42 1.14
C LEU A 61 0.36 27.46 1.54
N PRO A 62 1.66 27.11 1.54
CA PRO A 62 2.74 28.06 1.82
C PRO A 62 2.83 29.13 0.72
N ASP A 63 3.23 30.34 1.11
CA ASP A 63 3.24 31.52 0.21
C ASP A 63 4.08 31.32 -1.07
N SER A 64 5.16 30.54 -0.99
CA SER A 64 6.01 30.21 -2.15
C SER A 64 5.30 29.40 -3.24
N VAL A 65 4.34 28.56 -2.87
CA VAL A 65 3.56 27.78 -3.84
C VAL A 65 2.46 28.64 -4.46
N LEU A 66 1.87 29.54 -3.67
CA LEU A 66 0.87 30.49 -4.15
C LEU A 66 1.45 31.51 -5.13
N SER A 67 2.70 31.93 -4.93
CA SER A 67 3.38 32.81 -5.89
C SER A 67 3.62 32.13 -7.23
N VAL A 68 4.08 30.87 -7.22
CA VAL A 68 4.29 30.08 -8.46
C VAL A 68 2.97 29.84 -9.20
N LEU A 69 1.90 29.46 -8.49
CA LEU A 69 0.59 29.24 -9.11
C LEU A 69 0.01 30.50 -9.77
N ARG A 70 0.29 31.68 -9.20
CA ARG A 70 -0.15 32.96 -9.76
C ARG A 70 0.62 33.31 -11.03
N GLU A 71 1.95 33.12 -11.00
CA GLU A 71 2.81 33.32 -12.17
C GLU A 71 2.43 32.42 -13.34
N GLU A 72 2.20 31.12 -13.09
CA GLU A 72 1.75 30.16 -14.10
C GLU A 72 0.36 30.53 -14.67
N ALA A 73 -0.55 31.03 -13.83
CA ALA A 73 -1.86 31.48 -14.28
C ALA A 73 -1.77 32.70 -15.20
N GLU A 74 -0.85 33.64 -14.92
CA GLU A 74 -0.59 34.79 -15.79
C GLU A 74 0.05 34.38 -17.11
N LEU A 75 1.02 33.46 -17.09
CA LEU A 75 1.64 32.91 -18.30
C LEU A 75 0.63 32.18 -19.19
N ALA A 76 -0.25 31.37 -18.61
CA ALA A 76 -1.30 30.69 -19.34
C ALA A 76 -2.30 31.67 -19.99
N ARG A 77 -2.60 32.80 -19.32
CA ARG A 77 -3.44 33.87 -19.89
C ARG A 77 -2.76 34.57 -21.06
N ARG A 78 -1.44 34.83 -20.97
CA ARG A 78 -0.66 35.40 -22.06
C ARG A 78 -0.61 34.46 -23.27
N GLN A 79 -0.33 33.17 -23.07
CA GLN A 79 -0.33 32.18 -24.14
C GLN A 79 -1.69 32.04 -24.83
N ARG A 80 -2.78 32.10 -24.06
CA ARG A 80 -4.14 32.06 -24.63
C ARG A 80 -4.51 33.34 -25.36
N GLY A 81 -4.03 34.50 -24.89
CA GLY A 81 -4.23 35.79 -25.58
C GLY A 81 -3.45 35.88 -26.89
N GLU A 82 -2.21 35.38 -26.90
CA GLU A 82 -1.33 35.32 -28.09
C GLU A 82 -1.86 34.34 -29.15
N ALA A 83 -2.61 33.30 -28.75
CA ALA A 83 -3.25 32.36 -29.66
C ALA A 83 -4.52 32.91 -30.35
N VAL A 84 -4.88 34.18 -30.11
CA VAL A 84 -6.04 34.86 -30.72
C VAL A 84 -5.58 36.16 -31.39
N GLU A 85 -4.69 36.04 -32.38
CA GLU A 85 -4.71 36.98 -33.50
C GLU A 85 -5.81 36.51 -34.47
N PRO A 86 -6.78 37.36 -34.85
CA PRO A 86 -7.96 36.94 -35.60
C PRO A 86 -7.62 36.84 -37.09
N GLU A 87 -7.04 35.73 -37.53
CA GLU A 87 -7.12 35.34 -38.94
C GLU A 87 -8.49 34.72 -39.18
N GLU A 88 -9.40 35.58 -39.65
CA GLU A 88 -10.70 35.32 -40.23
C GLU A 88 -10.71 34.01 -41.03
N SER A 89 -11.22 32.95 -40.41
CA SER A 89 -11.50 31.70 -41.10
C SER A 89 -12.83 31.18 -40.59
N THR A 90 -13.87 31.52 -41.36
CA THR A 90 -15.22 30.99 -41.18
C THR A 90 -15.19 29.47 -41.36
N VAL A 91 -15.01 28.73 -40.27
CA VAL A 91 -15.16 27.28 -40.27
C VAL A 91 -16.64 26.96 -40.13
N ILE A 92 -17.28 26.60 -41.25
CA ILE A 92 -18.59 25.98 -41.25
C ILE A 92 -18.45 24.60 -40.62
N LEU A 93 -19.18 24.37 -39.52
CA LEU A 93 -19.21 23.10 -38.81
C LEU A 93 -20.10 22.10 -39.56
N THR A 94 -19.57 21.47 -40.61
CA THR A 94 -20.20 20.27 -41.19
C THR A 94 -19.94 19.11 -40.24
N THR A 95 -21.00 18.56 -39.65
CA THR A 95 -20.91 17.39 -38.77
C THR A 95 -20.85 16.14 -39.64
N ASP A 96 -19.68 15.51 -39.75
CA ASP A 96 -19.57 14.15 -40.31
C ASP A 96 -20.06 13.11 -39.27
N PRO A 97 -20.74 12.03 -39.71
CA PRO A 97 -21.15 10.96 -38.80
C PRO A 97 -19.94 10.18 -38.26
N PRO A 98 -20.04 9.54 -37.08
CA PRO A 98 -18.90 8.94 -36.41
C PRO A 98 -18.45 7.67 -37.14
N MET A 99 -17.32 7.78 -37.84
CA MET A 99 -16.56 6.62 -38.30
C MET A 99 -15.90 5.94 -37.10
N ALA A 100 -16.27 4.68 -36.86
CA ALA A 100 -15.62 3.80 -35.90
C ALA A 100 -14.20 3.44 -36.39
N GLY A 101 -13.21 4.25 -36.00
CA GLY A 101 -11.79 3.94 -36.15
C GLY A 101 -11.25 3.15 -34.94
N PRO A 102 -10.22 2.31 -35.12
CA PRO A 102 -9.63 1.55 -34.02
C PRO A 102 -8.97 2.49 -33.00
N ALA A 103 -9.20 2.20 -31.72
CA ALA A 103 -8.71 2.99 -30.59
C ALA A 103 -7.18 3.16 -30.66
N PRO A 104 -6.63 4.36 -30.36
CA PRO A 104 -5.19 4.55 -30.29
C PRO A 104 -4.63 3.77 -29.09
N SER A 105 -3.93 2.68 -29.39
CA SER A 105 -3.12 1.93 -28.42
C SER A 105 -1.97 2.82 -27.95
N ARG A 106 -2.15 3.46 -26.79
CA ARG A 106 -1.04 4.04 -26.03
C ARG A 106 -0.13 2.90 -25.56
N HIS A 107 1.02 2.74 -26.21
CA HIS A 107 2.10 1.91 -25.71
C HIS A 107 2.59 2.49 -24.36
N ILE A 108 2.27 1.81 -23.25
CA ILE A 108 2.63 2.16 -21.86
C ILE A 108 3.96 1.48 -21.46
N ASN A 109 4.93 1.34 -22.38
CA ASN A 109 6.20 0.65 -22.07
C ASN A 109 7.45 1.40 -22.53
N ASP A 110 7.47 2.73 -22.44
CA ASP A 110 8.73 3.46 -22.33
C ASP A 110 9.09 3.66 -20.87
N ARG A 111 10.08 2.90 -20.41
CA ARG A 111 10.68 3.04 -19.08
C ARG A 111 11.41 4.39 -19.03
N PRO A 112 11.15 5.27 -18.05
CA PRO A 112 11.84 6.56 -17.98
C PRO A 112 13.36 6.34 -17.86
N GLN A 113 14.12 6.86 -18.82
CA GLN A 113 15.58 6.91 -18.71
C GLN A 113 15.95 8.02 -17.70
N ARG A 114 16.57 7.62 -16.59
CA ARG A 114 17.10 8.54 -15.58
C ARG A 114 18.33 9.26 -16.17
N PRO A 115 18.38 10.60 -16.24
CA PRO A 115 19.58 11.33 -16.61
C PRO A 115 20.73 10.99 -15.65
N GLY A 116 21.92 10.74 -16.22
CA GLY A 116 23.08 10.23 -15.51
C GLY A 116 23.70 11.20 -14.50
N ASP A 117 24.26 10.57 -13.46
CA ASP A 117 25.33 10.98 -12.54
C ASP A 117 25.71 12.47 -12.49
N SER A 118 25.14 13.17 -11.50
CA SER A 118 25.76 14.29 -10.78
C SER A 118 24.99 14.54 -9.48
N ALA A 119 24.97 13.56 -8.58
CA ALA A 119 24.56 13.80 -7.19
C ALA A 119 25.78 14.29 -6.40
N PRO A 120 25.69 15.38 -5.61
CA PRO A 120 26.80 15.80 -4.75
C PRO A 120 27.10 14.70 -3.73
N ALA A 121 28.40 14.44 -3.53
CA ALA A 121 28.89 13.43 -2.60
C ALA A 121 28.31 13.68 -1.22
N GLN A 122 27.51 12.74 -0.72
CA GLN A 122 27.02 12.80 0.64
C GLN A 122 28.18 12.50 1.57
N ASP A 123 28.63 13.52 2.29
CA ASP A 123 29.59 13.39 3.37
C ASP A 123 29.04 12.40 4.39
N LYS A 124 29.82 11.36 4.67
CA LYS A 124 29.42 10.22 5.48
C LYS A 124 29.39 10.69 6.93
N LEU A 125 28.24 11.22 7.38
CA LEU A 125 28.00 11.46 8.79
C LEU A 125 27.99 10.11 9.51
N GLU A 126 29.13 9.70 10.06
CA GLU A 126 29.21 8.63 11.05
C GLU A 126 28.52 9.14 12.32
N VAL A 127 27.20 9.01 12.35
CA VAL A 127 26.43 9.05 13.59
C VAL A 127 26.84 7.80 14.36
N THR A 128 27.79 7.97 15.27
CA THR A 128 28.07 7.01 16.34
C THR A 128 26.84 6.94 17.23
N VAL A 129 25.90 6.06 16.85
CA VAL A 129 24.79 5.67 17.72
C VAL A 129 25.42 4.95 18.90
N ASN A 130 25.67 5.69 19.99
CA ASN A 130 25.86 5.12 21.31
C ASN A 130 24.58 4.37 21.65
N ARG A 131 24.56 3.07 21.32
CA ARG A 131 23.54 2.14 21.78
C ARG A 131 23.77 1.92 23.26
N THR A 132 23.17 2.77 24.09
CA THR A 132 23.07 2.58 25.53
C THR A 132 22.15 1.38 25.76
N THR A 133 22.73 0.19 25.91
CA THR A 133 22.00 -0.97 26.46
C THR A 133 22.48 -1.15 27.90
N PRO A 134 21.60 -1.27 28.90
CA PRO A 134 22.00 -1.31 30.30
C PRO A 134 22.55 -2.69 30.70
N HIS A 135 23.63 -2.65 31.49
CA HIS A 135 24.32 -3.66 32.29
C HIS A 135 23.93 -5.15 32.22
N GLY A 136 24.98 -6.00 32.05
CA GLY A 136 24.97 -7.41 32.40
C GLY A 136 26.37 -7.99 32.61
N HIS A 137 26.80 -8.03 33.88
CA HIS A 137 27.90 -8.81 34.47
C HIS A 137 29.34 -8.66 33.93
N ALA A 138 30.15 -7.95 34.73
CA ALA A 138 31.59 -8.15 34.78
C ALA A 138 31.89 -9.60 35.19
N ARG A 139 32.32 -10.42 34.23
CA ARG A 139 32.94 -11.72 34.50
C ARG A 139 34.42 -11.53 34.24
N THR A 140 35.21 -11.50 35.31
CA THR A 140 36.67 -11.55 35.24
C THR A 140 37.05 -12.88 34.58
N VAL A 141 37.50 -12.84 33.34
CA VAL A 141 38.04 -14.01 32.65
C VAL A 141 39.50 -14.13 33.05
N ASN A 142 39.83 -15.24 33.72
CA ASN A 142 41.19 -15.60 34.11
C ASN A 142 41.85 -16.31 32.90
N PRO A 143 42.94 -15.79 32.30
CA PRO A 143 43.37 -16.17 30.94
C PRO A 143 44.19 -17.47 30.87
N LEU A 144 43.84 -18.49 31.66
CA LEU A 144 44.60 -19.76 31.70
C LEU A 144 43.83 -20.99 31.22
N HIS A 145 42.68 -20.81 30.58
CA HIS A 145 41.94 -21.93 29.97
C HIS A 145 41.22 -21.54 28.67
N GLU A 146 41.94 -20.97 27.70
CA GLU A 146 41.32 -20.49 26.45
C GLU A 146 41.40 -21.47 25.24
N GLU A 147 42.15 -22.57 25.31
CA GLU A 147 42.46 -23.35 24.09
C GLU A 147 41.52 -24.54 23.80
N GLU A 148 40.60 -24.93 24.69
CA GLU A 148 39.75 -26.13 24.48
C GLU A 148 38.22 -25.88 24.46
N ALA A 149 37.75 -24.65 24.71
CA ALA A 149 36.31 -24.36 24.77
C ALA A 149 35.66 -24.05 23.40
N GLY A 150 36.43 -23.64 22.39
CA GLY A 150 35.89 -23.13 21.13
C GLY A 150 35.40 -24.18 20.13
N ALA A 151 35.75 -25.46 20.31
CA ALA A 151 35.41 -26.52 19.35
C ALA A 151 34.00 -27.09 19.56
N LYS A 152 33.52 -27.17 20.80
CA LYS A 152 32.20 -27.75 21.13
C LYS A 152 31.04 -26.82 20.75
N ASP A 153 31.21 -25.50 20.89
CA ASP A 153 30.14 -24.53 20.59
C ASP A 153 29.88 -24.37 19.08
N ARG A 154 30.94 -24.49 18.26
CA ARG A 154 30.84 -24.43 16.80
C ARG A 154 30.06 -25.61 16.21
N ALA A 155 30.12 -26.79 16.85
CA ALA A 155 29.41 -27.98 16.40
C ALA A 155 27.88 -27.86 16.55
N GLY A 156 27.40 -27.10 17.56
CA GLY A 156 25.97 -26.81 17.74
C GLY A 156 25.44 -25.88 16.63
N TYR A 157 26.18 -24.80 16.36
CA TYR A 157 25.83 -23.86 15.29
C TYR A 157 25.83 -24.51 13.90
N LEU A 158 26.85 -25.33 13.60
CA LEU A 158 26.96 -26.03 12.32
C LEU A 158 25.80 -27.02 12.07
N ARG A 159 25.29 -27.68 13.12
CA ARG A 159 24.11 -28.56 13.00
C ARG A 159 22.83 -27.77 12.73
N GLY A 160 22.63 -26.64 13.40
CA GLY A 160 21.50 -25.75 13.14
C GLY A 160 21.56 -25.14 11.73
N PHE A 161 22.74 -24.69 11.32
CA PHE A 161 22.98 -24.17 9.98
C PHE A 161 22.75 -25.23 8.90
N ALA A 162 23.26 -26.45 9.09
CA ALA A 162 23.04 -27.57 8.17
C ALA A 162 21.55 -27.93 8.03
N LEU A 163 20.79 -27.91 9.14
CA LEU A 163 19.34 -28.16 9.11
C LEU A 163 18.61 -27.05 8.35
N SER A 164 18.98 -25.78 8.58
CA SER A 164 18.43 -24.66 7.81
C SER A 164 18.76 -24.77 6.32
N LEU A 165 19.98 -25.17 5.97
CA LEU A 165 20.40 -25.35 4.59
C LEU A 165 19.67 -26.52 3.92
N ALA A 166 19.44 -27.60 4.66
CA ALA A 166 18.67 -28.76 4.19
C ALA A 166 17.21 -28.38 3.92
N VAL A 167 16.55 -27.64 4.82
CA VAL A 167 15.18 -27.13 4.61
C VAL A 167 15.12 -26.21 3.40
N ALA A 168 16.07 -25.28 3.26
CA ALA A 168 16.14 -24.39 2.11
C ALA A 168 16.34 -25.16 0.79
N ALA A 169 17.23 -26.15 0.78
CA ALA A 169 17.46 -27.01 -0.37
C ALA A 169 16.23 -27.86 -0.70
N SER A 170 15.50 -28.38 0.29
CA SER A 170 14.24 -29.10 0.09
C SER A 170 13.15 -28.21 -0.51
N LEU A 171 13.00 -26.97 -0.03
CA LEU A 171 12.06 -25.99 -0.59
C LEU A 171 12.45 -25.60 -2.02
N LEU A 172 13.74 -25.40 -2.28
CA LEU A 172 14.24 -25.08 -3.60
C LEU A 172 14.08 -26.26 -4.56
N LEU A 173 14.31 -27.49 -4.10
CA LEU A 173 14.05 -28.71 -4.85
C LEU A 173 12.56 -28.83 -5.15
N ALA A 174 11.69 -28.63 -4.16
CA ALA A 174 10.25 -28.61 -4.38
C ALA A 174 9.85 -27.54 -5.40
N TYR A 175 10.41 -26.34 -5.32
CA TYR A 175 10.16 -25.25 -6.27
C TYR A 175 10.60 -25.60 -7.70
N VAL A 176 11.78 -26.19 -7.87
CA VAL A 176 12.30 -26.60 -9.19
C VAL A 176 11.56 -27.81 -9.74
N LEU A 177 11.18 -28.76 -8.88
CA LEU A 177 10.42 -29.95 -9.25
C LEU A 177 8.92 -29.68 -9.35
N THR A 178 8.44 -28.49 -8.98
CA THR A 178 7.06 -28.10 -9.26
C THR A 178 6.97 -28.00 -10.78
N PRO A 179 6.34 -28.97 -11.47
CA PRO A 179 6.12 -28.81 -12.90
C PRO A 179 5.33 -27.52 -13.07
N GLY A 180 5.59 -26.77 -14.14
CA GLY A 180 4.92 -25.52 -14.47
C GLY A 180 3.43 -25.68 -14.78
N THR A 181 2.71 -26.55 -14.06
CA THR A 181 1.26 -26.61 -14.05
C THR A 181 0.78 -25.38 -13.28
N GLY A 182 0.61 -24.29 -14.03
CA GLY A 182 -0.36 -23.26 -13.71
C GLY A 182 -1.78 -23.84 -13.74
N ASP A 183 -2.03 -24.88 -12.95
CA ASP A 183 -3.36 -25.41 -12.73
C ASP A 183 -3.96 -24.61 -11.58
N GLN A 184 -4.55 -23.47 -11.96
CA GLN A 184 -5.28 -22.58 -11.05
C GLN A 184 -6.32 -23.36 -10.21
N GLY A 185 -6.79 -24.52 -10.70
CA GLY A 185 -7.71 -25.41 -9.98
C GLY A 185 -7.10 -26.01 -8.70
N GLN A 186 -5.84 -26.45 -8.72
CA GLN A 186 -5.20 -27.00 -7.52
C GLN A 186 -4.91 -25.93 -6.46
N LEU A 187 -4.53 -24.72 -6.88
CA LEU A 187 -4.34 -23.59 -5.97
C LEU A 187 -5.67 -23.12 -5.36
N ALA A 188 -6.75 -23.14 -6.13
CA ALA A 188 -8.08 -22.85 -5.62
C ALA A 188 -8.55 -23.92 -4.62
N ALA A 189 -8.36 -25.20 -4.93
CA ALA A 189 -8.67 -26.31 -4.03
C ALA A 189 -7.86 -26.24 -2.73
N PHE A 190 -6.57 -25.88 -2.82
CA PHE A 190 -5.73 -25.67 -1.64
C PHE A 190 -6.21 -24.49 -0.80
N ARG A 191 -6.59 -23.36 -1.41
CA ARG A 191 -7.17 -22.21 -0.67
C ARG A 191 -8.43 -22.60 0.09
N VAL A 192 -9.35 -23.33 -0.56
CA VAL A 192 -10.57 -23.84 0.08
C VAL A 192 -10.21 -24.74 1.26
N ALA A 193 -9.27 -25.67 1.10
CA ALA A 193 -8.83 -26.55 2.19
C ALA A 193 -8.20 -25.79 3.38
N VAL A 194 -7.45 -24.71 3.11
CA VAL A 194 -6.88 -23.84 4.14
C VAL A 194 -7.98 -23.04 4.85
N ASP A 195 -8.95 -22.53 4.10
CA ASP A 195 -10.09 -21.80 4.66
C ASP A 195 -10.97 -22.70 5.53
N ASP A 196 -11.26 -23.93 5.10
CA ASP A 196 -11.99 -24.93 5.88
C ASP A 196 -11.23 -25.28 7.17
N GLY A 197 -9.90 -25.44 7.09
CA GLY A 197 -9.05 -25.66 8.26
C GLY A 197 -9.10 -24.48 9.25
N ARG A 198 -9.13 -23.24 8.76
CA ARG A 198 -9.26 -22.03 9.58
C ARG A 198 -10.62 -21.99 10.28
N VAL A 199 -11.71 -22.28 9.55
CA VAL A 199 -13.08 -22.31 10.10
C VAL A 199 -13.19 -23.40 11.17
N TRP A 200 -12.66 -24.60 10.88
CA TRP A 200 -12.63 -25.69 11.83
C TRP A 200 -11.86 -25.33 13.10
N LEU A 201 -10.69 -24.69 12.98
CA LEU A 201 -9.89 -24.27 14.12
C LEU A 201 -10.62 -23.20 14.94
N HIS A 202 -11.28 -22.26 14.29
CA HIS A 202 -12.10 -21.25 14.95
C HIS A 202 -13.25 -21.90 15.75
N GLN A 203 -13.98 -22.84 15.14
CA GLN A 203 -15.03 -23.59 15.83
C GLN A 203 -14.48 -24.45 16.97
N SER A 204 -13.30 -25.02 16.82
CA SER A 204 -12.69 -25.87 17.86
C SER A 204 -12.19 -25.07 19.06
N VAL A 205 -11.68 -23.85 18.84
CA VAL A 205 -11.14 -22.97 19.89
C VAL A 205 -12.24 -22.17 20.57
N PHE A 206 -13.26 -21.73 19.82
CA PHE A 206 -14.31 -20.83 20.33
C PHE A 206 -15.69 -21.49 20.46
N GLY A 207 -15.88 -22.69 19.93
CA GLY A 207 -17.16 -23.41 19.92
C GLY A 207 -17.35 -24.45 21.04
N THR A 208 -16.44 -24.53 22.03
CA THR A 208 -16.68 -25.31 23.24
C THR A 208 -17.50 -24.47 24.22
N GLY A 209 -18.81 -24.39 23.98
CA GLY A 209 -19.72 -23.57 24.77
C GLY A 209 -21.18 -24.00 24.63
N GLU A 210 -21.44 -25.30 24.63
CA GLU A 210 -22.74 -25.89 25.00
C GLU A 210 -22.53 -26.95 26.09
#